data_AF-A0A4S4D569-F1
#
_entry.id   AF-A0A4S4D569-F1
#
_cell.length_a   1.000
_cell.length_b   1.000
_cell.length_c   1.000
_cell.angle_alpha   90.00
_cell.angle_beta   90.00
_cell.angle_gamma   90.00
#
_symmetry.space_group_name_H-M   'P 1'
#
loop_
_entity.id
_entity.type
_entity.pdbx_description
1 polymer ?
#
loop_
_entity_poly.entity_id
_entity_poly.type
_entity_poly.pdbx_seq_one_letter_code
_entity_poly.pdbx_strand_id
1 'polypeptide(L)'
;MANLEDIPSADLMTELLRRMKCSTKPDKRLILIGPPGSGKGTQSPIIKDEYCLCHLATGDMLRAAVAAKTPLGIKAKEAMDKGELVSDDLVVGMIDEALKKPSCQKGFILDGFPRTVVQAQKLDEMLEKRGVKVDKVLNFAIDDAILEERITGRWIHPASGRTYHTKYSPPKVSGVDDVRL
;
A
#
# COMPACT_ATOMS: atom_id res chain seq x y z
N MET A 1 12.18 -13.75 -16.38
CA MET A 1 12.23 -12.37 -16.92
C MET A 1 11.38 -12.36 -18.17
N ALA A 2 10.43 -11.44 -18.31
CA ALA A 2 9.68 -11.28 -19.56
C ALA A 2 10.64 -10.75 -20.64
N ASN A 3 10.62 -11.34 -21.85
CA ASN A 3 11.39 -10.85 -22.99
C ASN A 3 10.68 -9.62 -23.57
N LEU A 4 11.43 -8.57 -23.89
CA LEU A 4 10.88 -7.33 -24.47
C LEU A 4 10.31 -7.57 -25.87
N GLU A 5 10.80 -8.59 -26.58
CA GLU A 5 10.32 -8.99 -27.92
C GLU A 5 8.85 -9.43 -27.93
N ASP A 6 8.35 -9.94 -26.79
CA ASP A 6 6.97 -10.44 -26.64
C ASP A 6 5.97 -9.33 -26.24
N ILE A 7 6.44 -8.10 -26.03
CA ILE A 7 5.61 -6.98 -25.54
C ILE A 7 5.24 -6.06 -26.71
N PRO A 8 3.95 -5.80 -26.98
CA PRO A 8 3.53 -4.88 -28.04
C PRO A 8 4.20 -3.50 -27.92
N SER A 9 4.65 -2.94 -29.04
CA SER A 9 5.35 -1.65 -29.05
C SER A 9 4.52 -0.50 -28.46
N ALA A 10 3.18 -0.58 -28.58
CA ALA A 10 2.27 0.39 -27.97
C ALA A 10 2.31 0.36 -26.44
N ASP A 11 2.42 -0.82 -25.83
CA ASP A 11 2.51 -0.98 -24.37
C ASP A 11 3.88 -0.52 -23.86
N LEU A 12 4.95 -0.85 -24.59
CA LEU A 12 6.30 -0.32 -24.33
C LEU A 12 6.31 1.20 -24.36
N MET A 13 5.73 1.80 -25.40
CA MET A 13 5.66 3.26 -25.54
C MET A 13 4.84 3.89 -24.41
N THR A 14 3.73 3.26 -24.02
CA THR A 14 2.88 3.73 -22.92
C THR A 14 3.65 3.72 -21.59
N GLU A 15 4.37 2.64 -21.28
CA GLU A 15 5.18 2.57 -20.06
C GLU A 15 6.37 3.55 -20.09
N LEU A 16 7.03 3.74 -21.23
CA LEU A 16 8.09 4.73 -21.40
C LEU A 16 7.56 6.15 -21.17
N LEU A 17 6.42 6.51 -21.79
CA LEU A 17 5.77 7.80 -21.59
C LEU A 17 5.38 8.01 -20.13
N ARG A 18 4.89 6.98 -19.45
CA ARG A 18 4.59 7.03 -18.00
C ARG A 18 5.87 7.32 -17.20
N ARG A 19 6.96 6.60 -17.45
CA ARG A 19 8.25 6.82 -16.77
C ARG A 19 8.84 8.19 -17.04
N MET A 20 8.72 8.69 -18.27
CA MET A 20 9.17 10.04 -18.63
C MET A 20 8.34 11.13 -17.93
N LYS A 21 7.02 10.98 -17.84
CA LYS A 21 6.19 11.90 -17.04
C LYS A 21 6.64 11.93 -15.58
N CYS A 22 6.91 10.76 -15.02
CA CYS A 22 7.36 10.63 -13.65
C CYS A 22 8.79 11.09 -13.38
N SER A 23 9.69 11.09 -14.37
CA SER A 23 11.08 11.52 -14.17
C SER A 23 11.15 12.99 -13.72
N THR A 24 10.22 13.82 -14.21
CA THR A 24 10.08 15.25 -13.88
C THR A 24 9.43 15.53 -12.52
N LYS A 25 8.81 14.52 -11.89
CA LYS A 25 8.18 14.66 -10.58
C LYS A 25 9.25 14.63 -9.47
N PRO A 26 9.09 15.45 -8.41
CA PRO A 26 10.01 15.45 -7.28
C PRO A 26 9.87 14.15 -6.49
N ASP A 27 10.96 13.70 -5.89
CA ASP A 27 10.94 12.57 -4.97
C ASP A 27 10.02 12.89 -3.77
N LYS A 28 9.25 11.90 -3.32
CA LYS A 28 8.33 12.06 -2.18
C LYS A 28 8.27 10.83 -1.30
N ARG A 29 8.33 11.05 0.00
CA ARG A 29 8.26 10.02 1.04
C ARG A 29 7.12 10.36 1.98
N LEU A 30 6.00 9.69 1.75
CA LEU A 30 4.73 10.01 2.36
C LEU A 30 4.31 8.92 3.34
N ILE A 31 3.72 9.33 4.45
CA ILE A 31 3.00 8.45 5.36
C ILE A 31 1.52 8.84 5.31
N LEU A 32 0.64 7.86 5.13
CA LEU A 32 -0.80 8.06 5.14
C LEU A 32 -1.37 7.41 6.41
N ILE A 33 -1.84 8.25 7.33
CA ILE A 33 -2.46 7.83 8.59
C ILE A 33 -3.95 8.15 8.58
N GLY A 34 -4.70 7.39 9.35
CA GLY A 34 -6.14 7.57 9.54
C GLY A 34 -6.84 6.24 9.79
N PRO A 35 -8.09 6.27 10.27
CA PRO A 35 -8.84 5.07 10.61
C PRO A 35 -9.16 4.19 9.39
N PRO A 36 -9.46 2.89 9.55
CA PRO A 36 -10.03 2.05 8.48
C PRO A 36 -11.26 2.73 7.87
N GLY A 37 -11.44 2.67 6.55
CA GLY A 37 -12.56 3.36 5.88
C GLY A 37 -12.35 4.85 5.62
N SER A 38 -11.25 5.45 6.09
CA SER A 38 -10.97 6.89 5.86
C SER A 38 -10.66 7.26 4.39
N GLY A 39 -10.45 6.27 3.52
CA GLY A 39 -10.18 6.49 2.09
C GLY A 39 -8.71 6.41 1.69
N LYS A 40 -7.79 6.05 2.60
CA LYS A 40 -6.36 5.83 2.28
C LYS A 40 -6.18 4.91 1.07
N GLY A 41 -6.77 3.71 1.09
CA GLY A 41 -6.66 2.75 -0.01
C GLY A 41 -7.22 3.24 -1.35
N THR A 42 -8.07 4.27 -1.34
CA THR A 42 -8.54 4.94 -2.57
C THR A 42 -7.52 5.97 -3.07
N GLN A 43 -6.91 6.74 -2.17
CA GLN A 43 -5.97 7.80 -2.53
C GLN A 43 -4.54 7.31 -2.77
N SER A 44 -4.07 6.28 -2.04
CA SER A 44 -2.72 5.76 -2.16
C SER A 44 -2.36 5.34 -3.61
N PRO A 45 -3.20 4.59 -4.34
CA PRO A 45 -2.91 4.24 -5.74
C PRO A 45 -2.86 5.45 -6.67
N ILE A 46 -3.73 6.45 -6.46
CA ILE A 46 -3.76 7.68 -7.26
C ILE A 46 -2.44 8.45 -7.08
N ILE A 47 -2.03 8.67 -5.83
CA ILE A 47 -0.77 9.38 -5.49
C ILE A 47 0.43 8.58 -6.02
N LYS A 48 0.39 7.24 -5.85
CA LYS A 48 1.42 6.32 -6.37
C LYS A 48 1.60 6.50 -7.86
N ASP A 49 0.52 6.52 -8.64
CA ASP A 49 0.60 6.61 -10.10
C ASP A 49 0.96 8.01 -10.58
N GLU A 50 0.52 9.07 -9.88
CA GLU A 50 0.84 10.45 -10.24
C GLU A 50 2.32 10.81 -9.98
N TYR A 51 2.90 10.30 -8.89
CA TYR A 51 4.27 10.60 -8.47
C TYR A 51 5.26 9.44 -8.72
N CYS A 52 4.79 8.33 -9.30
CA CYS A 52 5.55 7.08 -9.45
C CYS A 52 6.24 6.62 -8.16
N LEU A 53 5.49 6.66 -7.06
CA LEU A 53 5.99 6.21 -5.77
C LEU A 53 5.78 4.71 -5.60
N CYS A 54 6.58 4.12 -4.73
CA CYS A 54 6.38 2.76 -4.26
C CYS A 54 5.30 2.75 -3.17
N HIS A 55 4.19 2.04 -3.39
CA HIS A 55 3.12 1.91 -2.40
C HIS A 55 3.38 0.69 -1.50
N LEU A 56 3.59 0.96 -0.21
CA LEU A 56 3.88 -0.03 0.81
C LEU A 56 2.71 -0.07 1.80
N ALA A 57 1.71 -0.90 1.50
CA ALA A 57 0.61 -1.20 2.40
C ALA A 57 0.99 -2.39 3.29
N THR A 58 1.32 -2.14 4.56
CA THR A 58 1.85 -3.18 5.47
C THR A 58 0.90 -4.35 5.65
N GLY A 59 -0.41 -4.12 5.65
CA GLY A 59 -1.42 -5.18 5.71
C GLY A 59 -1.39 -6.12 4.51
N ASP A 60 -1.21 -5.58 3.29
CA ASP A 60 -1.09 -6.38 2.07
C ASP A 60 0.25 -7.13 2.02
N MET A 61 1.33 -6.47 2.44
CA MET A 61 2.65 -7.07 2.52
C MET A 61 2.66 -8.28 3.48
N LEU A 62 2.04 -8.14 4.66
CA LEU A 62 1.89 -9.25 5.60
C LEU A 62 1.03 -10.38 5.03
N ARG A 63 -0.14 -10.08 4.45
CA ARG A 63 -1.00 -11.09 3.80
C ARG A 63 -0.27 -11.83 2.68
N ALA A 64 0.49 -11.11 1.85
CA ALA A 64 1.29 -11.70 0.78
C ALA A 64 2.40 -12.60 1.34
N ALA A 65 3.10 -12.17 2.39
CA ALA A 65 4.13 -12.96 3.06
C ALA A 65 3.57 -14.25 3.64
N VAL A 66 2.38 -14.20 4.27
CA VAL A 66 1.62 -15.34 4.80
C VAL A 66 1.24 -16.30 3.68
N ALA A 67 0.67 -15.79 2.58
CA ALA A 67 0.27 -16.61 1.42
C ALA A 67 1.48 -17.30 0.77
N ALA A 68 2.62 -16.60 0.67
CA ALA A 68 3.87 -17.12 0.13
C ALA A 68 4.61 -18.07 1.10
N LYS A 69 4.11 -18.27 2.33
CA LYS A 69 4.74 -19.12 3.37
C LYS A 69 6.22 -18.77 3.63
N THR A 70 6.56 -17.49 3.52
CA THR A 70 7.91 -17.02 3.86
C THR A 70 8.19 -17.19 5.36
N PRO A 71 9.45 -17.24 5.82
CA PRO A 71 9.75 -17.32 7.26
C PRO A 71 9.09 -16.20 8.08
N LEU A 72 9.02 -15.00 7.52
CA LEU A 72 8.26 -13.87 8.08
C LEU A 72 6.76 -14.16 8.09
N GLY A 73 6.22 -14.63 6.97
CA GLY A 73 4.81 -14.95 6.80
C GLY A 73 4.31 -16.02 7.75
N ILE A 74 5.12 -17.02 8.08
CA ILE A 74 4.76 -18.05 9.07
C ILE A 74 4.58 -17.42 10.45
N LYS A 75 5.56 -16.61 10.91
CA LYS A 75 5.48 -15.88 12.17
C LYS A 75 4.32 -14.88 12.20
N ALA A 76 4.10 -14.18 11.08
CA ALA A 76 3.00 -13.23 10.95
C ALA A 76 1.65 -13.94 11.02
N LYS A 77 1.50 -15.10 10.38
CA LYS A 77 0.28 -15.91 10.44
C LYS A 77 -0.03 -16.35 11.86
N GLU A 78 0.97 -16.87 12.58
CA GLU A 78 0.81 -17.28 13.98
C GLU A 78 0.33 -16.13 14.89
N ALA A 79 0.88 -14.93 14.73
CA ALA A 79 0.43 -13.75 15.46
C ALA A 79 -0.99 -13.34 15.07
N MET A 80 -1.29 -13.26 13.76
CA MET A 80 -2.60 -12.88 13.24
C MET A 80 -3.72 -13.85 13.68
N ASP A 81 -3.46 -15.16 13.65
CA ASP A 81 -4.42 -16.19 14.07
C ASP A 81 -4.73 -16.11 15.57
N LYS A 82 -3.78 -15.62 16.39
CA LYS A 82 -3.95 -15.38 17.84
C LYS A 82 -4.56 -14.01 18.16
N GLY A 83 -4.80 -13.16 17.17
CA GLY A 83 -5.18 -11.76 17.38
C GLY A 83 -4.06 -10.89 17.96
N GLU A 84 -2.81 -11.37 17.95
CA GLU A 84 -1.63 -10.66 18.40
C GLU A 84 -1.07 -9.78 17.25
N LEU A 85 -0.36 -8.71 17.62
CA LEU A 85 0.34 -7.88 16.63
C LEU A 85 1.66 -8.53 16.23
N VAL A 86 1.92 -8.55 14.91
CA VAL A 86 3.26 -8.86 14.39
C VAL A 86 4.26 -7.87 14.99
N SER A 87 5.40 -8.36 15.48
CA SER A 87 6.34 -7.49 16.19
C SER A 87 6.84 -6.32 15.33
N ASP A 88 7.00 -5.16 15.96
CA ASP A 88 7.37 -3.93 15.27
C ASP A 88 8.67 -4.06 14.47
N ASP A 89 9.66 -4.79 15.00
CA ASP A 89 10.94 -5.05 14.32
C ASP A 89 10.77 -5.82 13.01
N LEU A 90 9.87 -6.81 13.01
CA LEU A 90 9.60 -7.60 11.81
C LEU A 90 8.93 -6.75 10.73
N VAL A 91 7.98 -5.88 11.12
CA VAL A 91 7.30 -4.99 10.18
C VAL A 91 8.28 -3.95 9.60
N VAL A 92 9.12 -3.35 10.45
CA VAL A 92 10.15 -2.39 10.01
C VAL A 92 11.18 -3.04 9.09
N GLY A 93 11.66 -4.25 9.42
CA GLY A 93 12.59 -4.98 8.56
C GLY A 93 11.98 -5.34 7.19
N MET A 94 10.68 -5.68 7.15
CA MET A 94 9.96 -5.93 5.90
C MET A 94 9.83 -4.66 5.05
N ILE A 95 9.62 -3.50 5.68
CA ILE A 95 9.60 -2.20 4.99
C ILE A 95 10.99 -1.86 4.45
N ASP A 96 12.05 -2.01 5.26
CA ASP A 96 13.43 -1.74 4.83
C ASP A 96 13.80 -2.56 3.60
N GLU A 97 13.51 -3.87 3.61
CA GLU A 97 13.76 -4.74 2.45
C GLU A 97 12.95 -4.30 1.22
N ALA A 98 11.68 -3.96 1.39
CA ALA A 98 10.85 -3.48 0.30
C ALA A 98 11.37 -2.18 -0.32
N LEU A 99 11.91 -1.28 0.51
CA LEU A 99 12.47 0.00 0.07
C LEU A 99 13.78 -0.13 -0.73
N LYS A 100 14.41 -1.31 -0.79
CA LYS A 100 15.57 -1.59 -1.67
C LYS A 100 15.18 -1.78 -3.13
N LYS A 101 13.88 -2.01 -3.42
CA LYS A 101 13.40 -2.23 -4.78
C LYS A 101 13.58 -0.97 -5.65
N PRO A 102 13.94 -1.11 -6.94
CA PRO A 102 14.06 0.03 -7.86
C PRO A 102 12.79 0.88 -7.96
N SER A 103 11.61 0.27 -7.79
CA SER A 103 10.32 0.96 -7.77
C SER A 103 10.20 2.03 -6.68
N CYS A 104 11.02 1.97 -5.62
CA CYS A 104 10.96 2.90 -4.49
C CYS A 104 12.05 4.00 -4.58
N GLN A 105 12.79 4.09 -5.69
CA GLN A 105 13.84 5.11 -5.88
C GLN A 105 13.30 6.54 -5.87
N LYS A 106 12.15 6.78 -6.51
CA LYS A 106 11.45 8.08 -6.47
C LYS A 106 10.80 8.39 -5.12
N GLY A 107 10.89 7.45 -4.17
CA GLY A 107 10.28 7.52 -2.87
C GLY A 107 9.13 6.53 -2.69
N PHE A 108 8.34 6.75 -1.65
CA PHE A 108 7.40 5.75 -1.16
C PHE A 108 6.17 6.37 -0.50
N ILE A 109 5.14 5.54 -0.38
CA ILE A 109 3.93 5.78 0.40
C ILE A 109 3.84 4.65 1.41
N LEU A 110 3.91 4.96 2.71
CA LEU A 110 3.56 4.02 3.78
C LEU A 110 2.07 4.17 4.08
N ASP A 111 1.31 3.12 3.82
CA ASP A 111 -0.14 3.07 4.05
C ASP A 111 -0.46 2.13 5.21
N GLY A 112 -0.95 2.70 6.31
CA GLY A 112 -1.30 1.95 7.51
C GLY A 112 -0.12 1.59 8.42
N PHE A 113 1.01 2.28 8.28
CA PHE A 113 2.17 2.23 9.17
C PHE A 113 2.87 3.60 9.20
N PRO A 114 3.36 4.08 10.36
CA PRO A 114 3.27 3.47 11.69
C PRO A 114 1.87 3.60 12.31
N ARG A 115 1.55 2.74 13.28
CA ARG A 115 0.31 2.75 14.07
C ARG A 115 0.54 3.07 15.55
N THR A 116 1.77 2.96 16.02
CA THR A 116 2.17 3.27 17.40
C THR A 116 3.36 4.21 17.40
N VAL A 117 3.60 4.88 18.52
CA VAL A 117 4.79 5.74 18.71
C VAL A 117 6.08 4.92 18.58
N VAL A 118 6.09 3.69 19.10
CA VAL A 118 7.25 2.78 19.00
C VAL A 118 7.55 2.44 17.54
N GLN A 119 6.53 2.17 16.73
CA GLN A 119 6.71 1.94 15.29
C GLN A 119 7.26 3.18 14.58
N ALA A 120 6.81 4.38 14.96
CA ALA A 120 7.31 5.63 14.39
C ALA A 120 8.80 5.84 14.73
N GLN A 121 9.20 5.62 15.98
CA GLN A 121 10.60 5.71 16.41
C GLN A 121 11.50 4.72 15.65
N LYS A 122 11.08 3.47 15.52
CA LYS A 122 11.84 2.45 14.76
C LYS A 122 11.91 2.75 13.26
N LEU A 123 10.84 3.34 12.71
CA LEU A 123 10.84 3.82 11.33
C LEU A 123 11.87 4.93 11.14
N ASP A 124 11.90 5.91 12.04
CA ASP A 124 12.86 7.02 12.01
C ASP A 124 14.30 6.50 12.10
N GLU A 125 14.61 5.60 13.04
CA GLU A 125 15.92 4.96 13.16
C GLU A 125 16.36 4.23 11.88
N MET A 126 15.42 3.52 11.23
CA MET A 126 15.70 2.81 9.98
C MET A 126 15.95 3.78 8.83
N LEU A 127 15.14 4.83 8.71
CA LEU A 127 15.28 5.84 7.65
C LEU A 127 16.55 6.67 7.83
N GLU A 128 16.93 7.00 9.07
CA GLU A 128 18.17 7.71 9.39
C GLU A 128 19.40 6.92 8.93
N LYS A 129 19.44 5.60 9.19
CA LYS A 129 20.51 4.71 8.69
C LYS A 129 20.63 4.70 7.16
N ARG A 130 19.55 5.04 6.45
CA ARG A 130 19.51 5.15 4.98
C ARG A 130 19.83 6.56 4.48
N GLY A 131 20.00 7.54 5.36
CA GLY A 131 20.15 8.95 4.99
C GLY A 131 18.87 9.53 4.37
N VAL A 132 17.71 8.99 4.75
CA VAL A 132 16.40 9.34 4.19
C VAL A 132 15.51 9.90 5.30
N LYS A 133 14.60 10.82 4.96
CA LYS A 133 13.60 11.36 5.87
C LYS A 133 12.19 11.28 5.29
N VAL A 134 11.18 11.26 6.14
CA VAL A 134 9.78 11.43 5.72
C VAL A 134 9.57 12.88 5.32
N ASP A 135 8.95 13.11 4.15
CA ASP A 135 8.69 14.46 3.64
C ASP A 135 7.38 15.02 4.20
N LYS A 136 6.34 14.18 4.26
CA LYS A 136 5.00 14.55 4.76
C LYS A 136 4.27 13.36 5.38
N VAL A 137 3.47 13.66 6.40
CA VAL A 137 2.47 12.76 6.97
C VAL A 137 1.08 13.34 6.67
N LEU A 138 0.25 12.58 5.97
CA LEU A 138 -1.11 12.96 5.61
C LEU A 138 -2.08 12.25 6.56
N ASN A 139 -2.79 13.04 7.38
CA ASN A 139 -3.83 12.54 8.27
C ASN A 139 -5.19 12.63 7.60
N PHE A 140 -5.82 11.48 7.38
CA PHE A 140 -7.18 11.36 6.86
C PHE A 140 -8.16 11.46 8.02
N ALA A 141 -8.38 12.69 8.50
CA ALA A 141 -9.38 13.01 9.49
C ALA A 141 -10.79 12.91 8.88
N ILE A 142 -11.66 12.15 9.54
CA ILE A 142 -13.03 11.90 9.10
C ILE A 142 -13.87 11.59 10.35
N ASP A 143 -15.10 12.07 10.36
CA ASP A 143 -16.01 11.89 11.50
C ASP A 143 -16.41 10.42 11.67
N ASP A 144 -16.52 9.98 12.91
CA ASP A 144 -16.83 8.58 13.26
C ASP A 144 -18.15 8.10 12.66
N ALA A 145 -19.18 8.96 12.62
CA ALA A 145 -20.46 8.63 12.00
C ALA A 145 -20.32 8.30 10.49
N ILE A 146 -19.41 8.98 9.78
CA ILE A 146 -19.13 8.71 8.37
C ILE A 146 -18.30 7.42 8.24
N LEU A 147 -17.40 7.15 9.19
CA LEU A 147 -16.61 5.91 9.22
C LEU A 147 -17.49 4.68 9.39
N GLU A 148 -18.47 4.73 10.29
CA GLU A 148 -19.41 3.64 10.51
C GLU A 148 -20.18 3.30 9.22
N GLU A 149 -20.75 4.32 8.56
CA GLU A 149 -21.43 4.13 7.28
C GLU A 149 -20.48 3.54 6.23
N ARG A 150 -19.24 4.04 6.15
CA ARG A 150 -18.23 3.58 5.20
C ARG A 150 -17.77 2.15 5.41
N ILE A 151 -17.65 1.72 6.66
CA ILE A 151 -17.20 0.37 7.00
C ILE A 151 -18.33 -0.62 6.76
N THR A 152 -19.55 -0.31 7.22
CA THR A 152 -20.71 -1.20 7.09
C THR A 152 -21.11 -1.43 5.63
N GLY A 153 -20.94 -0.43 4.77
CA GLY A 153 -21.20 -0.55 3.33
C GLY A 153 -20.06 -1.14 2.50
N ARG A 154 -18.89 -1.45 3.09
CA ARG A 154 -17.69 -1.88 2.35
C ARG A 154 -17.78 -3.35 1.92
N TRP A 155 -17.61 -3.60 0.63
CA TRP A 155 -17.45 -4.94 0.07
C TRP A 155 -16.04 -5.13 -0.47
N ILE A 156 -15.52 -6.36 -0.42
CA ILE A 156 -14.19 -6.71 -0.92
C ILE A 156 -14.33 -7.96 -1.78
N HIS A 157 -13.84 -7.90 -3.02
CA HIS A 157 -13.70 -9.09 -3.85
C HIS A 157 -12.49 -9.91 -3.37
N PRO A 158 -12.67 -11.13 -2.82
CA PRO A 158 -11.59 -11.83 -2.12
C PRO A 158 -10.38 -12.13 -2.99
N ALA A 159 -10.58 -12.45 -4.28
CA ALA A 159 -9.49 -12.88 -5.15
C ALA A 159 -8.61 -11.71 -5.63
N SER A 160 -9.17 -10.52 -5.84
CA SER A 160 -8.42 -9.36 -6.33
C SER A 160 -8.10 -8.32 -5.24
N GLY A 161 -8.77 -8.37 -4.10
CA GLY A 161 -8.72 -7.32 -3.07
C GLY A 161 -9.42 -6.02 -3.47
N ARG A 162 -10.06 -5.95 -4.65
CA ARG A 162 -10.84 -4.77 -5.08
C ARG A 162 -11.92 -4.47 -4.06
N THR A 163 -12.05 -3.18 -3.73
CA THR A 163 -12.99 -2.70 -2.73
C THR A 163 -14.14 -1.94 -3.42
N TYR A 164 -15.36 -2.19 -2.97
CA TYR A 164 -16.59 -1.53 -3.39
C TYR A 164 -17.32 -0.95 -2.17
N HIS A 165 -18.31 -0.10 -2.42
CA HIS A 165 -19.24 0.37 -1.41
C HIS A 165 -20.65 0.48 -1.95
N THR A 166 -21.65 -0.02 -1.23
CA THR A 166 -23.08 -0.01 -1.63
C THR A 166 -23.69 1.36 -2.01
N LYS A 167 -23.00 2.47 -1.73
CA LYS A 167 -23.49 3.85 -1.92
C LYS A 167 -22.43 4.70 -2.61
N TYR A 168 -21.20 4.72 -2.08
CA TYR A 168 -20.14 5.61 -2.56
C TYR A 168 -19.39 5.08 -3.79
N SER A 169 -19.39 3.76 -4.02
CA SER A 169 -18.70 3.12 -5.15
C SER A 169 -19.34 1.75 -5.42
N PRO A 170 -20.63 1.72 -5.83
CA PRO A 170 -21.33 0.47 -6.03
C PRO A 170 -20.72 -0.30 -7.21
N PRO A 171 -20.68 -1.64 -7.17
CA PRO A 171 -20.36 -2.41 -8.36
C PRO A 171 -21.43 -2.15 -9.44
N LYS A 172 -21.06 -2.31 -10.72
CA LYS A 172 -21.98 -2.20 -11.86
C LYS A 172 -23.18 -3.13 -11.73
N VAL A 173 -22.95 -4.32 -11.16
CA VAL A 173 -23.98 -5.29 -10.82
C VAL A 173 -23.84 -5.65 -9.34
N SER A 174 -24.93 -5.50 -8.58
CA SER A 174 -24.92 -5.79 -7.14
C SER A 174 -24.47 -7.23 -6.87
N GLY A 175 -23.49 -7.37 -5.98
CA GLY A 175 -22.90 -8.64 -5.55
C GLY A 175 -21.85 -9.22 -6.50
N VAL A 176 -21.48 -8.51 -7.58
CA VAL A 176 -20.55 -8.99 -8.61
C VAL A 176 -19.37 -8.03 -8.74
N ASP A 177 -18.16 -8.57 -8.83
CA ASP A 177 -16.97 -7.78 -9.18
C ASP A 177 -17.06 -7.29 -10.63
N ASP A 178 -16.65 -6.03 -10.87
CA ASP A 178 -16.78 -5.37 -12.17
C ASP A 178 -15.85 -5.93 -13.24
N VAL A 179 -14.80 -6.67 -12.84
CA VAL A 179 -13.82 -7.25 -13.73
C VAL A 179 -13.93 -8.76 -13.65
N ARG A 180 -14.50 -9.36 -14.69
CA ARG A 180 -14.34 -10.81 -14.90
C ARG A 180 -12.89 -11.06 -15.28
N LEU A 181 -12.14 -11.72 -14.39
CA LEU A 181 -10.85 -12.33 -14.70
C LEU A 181 -11.04 -13.48 -15.69
#